data_AF-A0A2G8LP52-F1
#
_entry.id   AF-A0A2G8LP52-F1
#
_cell.length_a   1.000
_cell.length_b   1.000
_cell.length_c   1.000
_cell.angle_alpha   90.00
_cell.angle_beta   90.00
_cell.angle_gamma   90.00
#
_symmetry.space_group_name_H-M   'P 1'
#
loop_
_entity.id
_entity.type
_entity.pdbx_description
1 polymer ?
#
loop_
_entity_poly.entity_id
_entity_poly.type
_entity_poly.pdbx_seq_one_letter_code
_entity_poly.pdbx_strand_id
1 'polypeptide(L)'
;MGLTMYDPQRPHWNLRFLPLEAQAKANSDYMLYVISSTSRGIAAMVEVAHFIGQKRRVVLCIQHLQEGCTIDGEELSSRSVKDYNRGRCYLADLASRQGTPIFDNVVEAAKSLIARIQRDRSPSSMCKLSKHETFQQQYSHRQHERELTPPKSGTISEEKQSKADQLTESKVSLGDVEITHEPSGTSQVAGHTLLSDAT
;
A
#
# COMPACT_ATOMS: atom_id res chain seq x y z
N MET A 1 -9.88 30.16 -4.89
CA MET A 1 -8.75 29.33 -4.44
C MET A 1 -8.61 28.15 -5.40
N GLY A 2 -7.66 28.18 -6.33
CA GLY A 2 -7.46 27.08 -7.30
C GLY A 2 -6.65 25.95 -6.69
N LEU A 3 -7.32 24.99 -6.05
CA LEU A 3 -6.72 23.73 -5.60
C LEU A 3 -7.27 22.62 -6.47
N THR A 4 -6.39 21.77 -6.99
CA THR A 4 -6.75 20.52 -7.65
C THR A 4 -6.47 19.37 -6.69
N MET A 5 -7.35 18.37 -6.70
CA MET A 5 -7.23 17.19 -5.86
C MET A 5 -7.41 15.95 -6.72
N TYR A 6 -6.58 14.94 -6.49
CA TYR A 6 -6.77 13.60 -7.04
C TYR A 6 -7.26 12.68 -5.93
N ASP A 7 -8.43 12.07 -6.10
CA ASP A 7 -8.95 11.06 -5.21
C ASP A 7 -8.62 9.65 -5.75
N PRO A 8 -7.78 8.86 -5.04
CA PRO A 8 -7.50 7.49 -5.43
C PRO A 8 -8.64 6.52 -5.11
N GLN A 9 -9.58 6.88 -4.22
CA GLN A 9 -10.67 5.99 -3.81
C GLN A 9 -11.79 6.00 -4.84
N ARG A 10 -11.72 5.06 -5.78
CA ARG A 10 -12.75 4.87 -6.81
C ARG A 10 -13.63 3.68 -6.46
N PRO A 11 -14.95 3.74 -6.69
CA PRO A 11 -15.87 2.62 -6.40
C PRO A 11 -15.49 1.31 -7.11
N HIS A 12 -14.88 1.42 -8.30
CA HIS A 12 -14.45 0.27 -9.09
C HIS A 12 -12.99 0.47 -9.50
N TRP A 13 -12.07 -0.10 -8.73
CA TRP A 13 -10.64 -0.04 -9.05
C TRP A 13 -10.26 -1.13 -10.06
N ASN A 14 -9.38 -0.81 -11.01
CA ASN A 14 -8.74 -1.77 -11.90
C ASN A 14 -7.35 -1.28 -12.32
N LEU A 15 -6.54 -2.17 -12.89
CA LEU A 15 -5.12 -1.93 -13.19
C LEU A 15 -4.87 -0.73 -14.13
N ARG A 16 -5.86 -0.30 -14.92
CA ARG A 16 -5.73 0.86 -15.81
C ARG A 16 -5.59 2.19 -15.06
N PHE A 17 -5.99 2.24 -13.78
CA PHE A 17 -5.80 3.42 -12.95
C PHE A 17 -4.40 3.52 -12.34
N LEU A 18 -3.63 2.43 -12.32
CA LEU A 18 -2.30 2.42 -11.72
C LEU A 18 -1.36 3.50 -12.32
N PRO A 19 -1.28 3.69 -13.66
CA PRO A 19 -0.47 4.77 -14.23
C PRO A 19 -0.99 6.17 -13.87
N LEU A 20 -2.32 6.33 -13.77
CA LEU A 20 -2.95 7.60 -13.41
C LEU A 20 -2.67 7.97 -11.95
N GLU A 21 -2.74 7.00 -11.04
CA GLU A 21 -2.35 7.18 -9.64
C GLU A 21 -0.87 7.51 -9.51
N ALA A 22 0.00 6.79 -10.24
CA ALA A 22 1.43 7.05 -10.22
C ALA A 22 1.74 8.47 -10.73
N GLN A 23 1.11 8.89 -11.82
CA GLN A 23 1.26 10.24 -12.37
C GLN A 23 0.75 11.30 -11.39
N ALA A 24 -0.43 11.09 -10.78
CA ALA A 24 -0.97 12.00 -9.78
C ALA A 24 -0.04 12.11 -8.56
N LYS A 25 0.47 10.98 -8.05
CA LYS A 25 1.43 10.94 -6.93
C LYS A 25 2.75 11.62 -7.28
N ALA A 26 3.26 11.47 -8.50
CA ALA A 26 4.49 12.14 -8.95
C ALA A 26 4.33 13.66 -9.04
N ASN A 27 3.19 14.13 -9.56
CA ASN A 27 2.93 15.54 -9.83
C ASN A 27 2.28 16.30 -8.67
N SER A 28 1.86 15.61 -7.61
CA SER A 28 1.28 16.27 -6.44
C SER A 28 2.33 17.09 -5.68
N ASP A 29 2.03 18.35 -5.37
CA ASP A 29 2.86 19.19 -4.50
C ASP A 29 2.82 18.72 -3.05
N TYR A 30 1.66 18.19 -2.64
CA TYR A 30 1.37 17.74 -1.28
C TYR A 30 0.54 16.46 -1.30
N MET A 31 0.71 15.62 -0.29
CA MET A 31 0.01 14.34 -0.17
C MET A 31 -0.63 14.22 1.21
N LEU A 32 -1.94 13.98 1.26
CA LEU A 32 -2.65 13.63 2.48
C LEU A 32 -2.83 12.11 2.54
N TYR A 33 -2.29 11.48 3.57
CA TYR A 33 -2.52 10.06 3.82
C TYR A 33 -3.33 9.86 5.09
N VAL A 34 -4.33 8.99 5.03
CA VAL A 34 -5.15 8.58 6.17
C VAL A 34 -5.00 7.08 6.36
N ILE A 35 -4.32 6.69 7.44
CA ILE A 35 -4.23 5.31 7.91
C ILE A 35 -5.37 5.11 8.91
N SER A 36 -6.53 4.72 8.37
CA SER A 36 -7.78 4.58 9.14
C SER A 36 -7.71 3.46 10.21
N SER A 37 -8.57 3.57 11.22
CA SER A 37 -8.85 2.48 12.17
C SER A 37 -9.72 1.37 11.57
N THR A 38 -10.20 1.54 10.34
CA THR A 38 -11.10 0.60 9.65
C THR A 38 -10.41 -0.21 8.54
N SER A 39 -9.09 -0.06 8.36
CA SER A 39 -8.33 -0.84 7.38
C SER A 39 -6.99 -1.28 7.96
N ARG A 40 -6.44 -2.39 7.44
CA ARG A 40 -5.10 -2.87 7.85
C ARG A 40 -4.01 -1.87 7.45
N GLY A 41 -4.18 -1.21 6.31
CA GLY A 41 -3.38 -0.05 5.89
C GLY A 41 -1.91 -0.31 5.55
N ILE A 42 -1.44 -1.57 5.51
CA ILE A 42 -0.01 -1.91 5.37
C ILE A 42 0.61 -1.31 4.11
N ALA A 43 -0.01 -1.51 2.94
CA ALA A 43 0.52 -1.00 1.68
C ALA A 43 0.64 0.54 1.69
N ALA A 44 -0.38 1.22 2.23
CA ALA A 44 -0.35 2.67 2.39
C ALA A 44 0.75 3.11 3.36
N MET A 45 0.99 2.40 4.47
CA MET A 45 2.09 2.72 5.39
C MET A 45 3.46 2.61 4.73
N VAL A 46 3.69 1.58 3.91
CA VAL A 46 4.95 1.41 3.15
C VAL A 46 5.13 2.54 2.14
N GLU A 47 4.06 2.89 1.40
CA GLU A 47 4.08 3.99 0.45
C GLU A 47 4.36 5.35 1.12
N VAL A 48 3.72 5.62 2.26
CA VAL A 48 3.98 6.83 3.04
C VAL A 48 5.43 6.89 3.51
N ALA A 49 5.97 5.79 4.05
CA ALA A 49 7.35 5.72 4.49
C ALA A 49 8.33 6.03 3.33
N HIS A 50 8.03 5.52 2.13
CA HIS A 50 8.79 5.81 0.92
C HIS A 50 8.79 7.30 0.58
N PHE A 51 7.63 7.96 0.58
CA PHE A 51 7.52 9.38 0.27
C PHE A 51 8.12 10.30 1.34
N ILE A 52 8.02 9.91 2.62
CA ILE A 52 8.73 10.57 3.72
C ILE A 52 10.26 10.49 3.49
N GLY A 53 10.76 9.30 3.14
CA GLY A 53 12.18 9.09 2.81
C GLY A 53 12.66 9.92 1.62
N GLN A 54 11.79 10.18 0.65
CA GLN A 54 12.05 11.06 -0.49
C GLN A 54 11.91 12.56 -0.19
N LYS A 55 11.68 12.95 1.07
CA LYS A 55 11.45 14.35 1.48
C LYS A 55 10.23 15.00 0.79
N ARG A 56 9.25 14.21 0.37
CA ARG A 56 8.00 14.71 -0.21
C ARG A 56 7.15 15.37 0.87
N ARG A 57 6.28 16.30 0.48
CA ARG A 57 5.43 17.05 1.41
C ARG A 57 4.19 16.22 1.77
N VAL A 58 4.36 15.35 2.76
CA VAL A 58 3.29 14.50 3.29
C VAL A 58 2.64 15.15 4.51
N VAL A 59 1.33 15.01 4.64
CA VAL A 59 0.57 15.19 5.89
C VAL A 59 -0.08 13.86 6.22
N LEU A 60 0.10 13.37 7.44
CA LEU A 60 -0.32 12.05 7.83
C LEU A 60 -1.42 12.11 8.90
N CYS A 61 -2.46 11.30 8.72
CA CYS A 61 -3.44 11.00 9.75
C CYS A 61 -3.33 9.51 10.10
N ILE A 62 -3.11 9.17 11.37
CA ILE A 62 -3.00 7.79 11.84
C ILE A 62 -4.06 7.55 12.90
N GLN A 63 -4.86 6.52 12.67
CA GLN A 63 -5.87 6.04 13.61
C GLN A 63 -5.57 4.59 13.97
N HIS A 64 -5.53 4.31 15.27
CA HIS A 64 -5.24 2.97 15.79
C HIS A 64 -6.44 2.05 15.68
N LEU A 65 -6.18 0.79 15.34
CA LEU A 65 -7.18 -0.27 15.38
C LEU A 65 -7.60 -0.51 16.83
N GLN A 66 -8.89 -0.69 17.05
CA GLN A 66 -9.45 -1.08 18.33
C GLN A 66 -9.48 -2.61 18.46
N GLU A 67 -9.50 -3.13 19.68
CA GLU A 67 -9.69 -4.57 19.90
C GLU A 67 -11.10 -5.00 19.45
N GLY A 68 -11.21 -6.23 18.93
CA GLY A 68 -12.48 -6.76 18.41
C GLY A 68 -12.98 -6.10 17.13
N CYS A 69 -12.14 -5.34 16.41
CA CYS A 69 -12.56 -4.72 15.16
C CYS A 69 -12.65 -5.75 14.02
N THR A 70 -13.66 -5.58 13.16
CA THR A 70 -13.81 -6.35 11.92
C THR A 70 -13.30 -5.54 10.73
N ILE A 71 -12.40 -6.12 9.95
CA ILE A 71 -11.87 -5.52 8.72
C ILE A 71 -12.03 -6.54 7.60
N ASP A 72 -12.67 -6.12 6.50
CA ASP A 72 -12.93 -6.97 5.34
C ASP A 72 -13.70 -8.27 5.68
N GLY A 73 -14.61 -8.19 6.67
CA GLY A 73 -15.41 -9.33 7.14
C GLY A 73 -14.69 -10.28 8.11
N GLU A 74 -13.43 -10.01 8.46
CA GLU A 74 -12.64 -10.79 9.41
C GLU A 74 -12.48 -10.03 10.73
N GLU A 75 -12.86 -10.64 11.85
CA GLU A 75 -12.54 -10.11 13.18
C GLU A 75 -11.06 -10.33 13.48
N LEU A 76 -10.36 -9.24 13.80
CA LEU A 76 -8.93 -9.30 14.07
C LEU A 76 -8.66 -9.82 15.48
N SER A 77 -7.76 -10.80 15.58
CA SER A 77 -7.24 -11.24 16.87
C SER A 77 -6.53 -10.10 17.62
N SER A 78 -6.53 -10.14 18.96
CA SER A 78 -5.82 -9.15 19.78
C SER A 78 -4.32 -9.08 19.46
N ARG A 79 -3.72 -10.19 19.00
CA ARG A 79 -2.32 -10.24 18.54
C ARG A 79 -2.16 -9.45 17.25
N SER A 80 -3.03 -9.67 16.26
CA SER A 80 -3.02 -8.95 14.98
C SER A 80 -3.21 -7.45 15.19
N VAL A 81 -4.16 -7.03 16.04
CA VAL A 81 -4.38 -5.62 16.37
C VAL A 81 -3.11 -4.98 16.94
N LYS A 82 -2.43 -5.64 17.89
CA LYS A 82 -1.16 -5.17 18.46
C LYS A 82 -0.06 -5.04 17.40
N ASP A 83 0.05 -6.01 16.49
CA ASP A 83 1.05 -5.99 15.42
C ASP A 83 0.79 -4.87 14.40
N TYR A 84 -0.46 -4.67 14.00
CA TYR A 84 -0.86 -3.56 13.11
C TYR A 84 -0.66 -2.19 13.75
N ASN A 85 -0.97 -2.05 15.04
CA ASN A 85 -0.76 -0.82 15.78
C ASN A 85 0.73 -0.54 16.02
N ARG A 86 1.55 -1.58 16.19
CA ARG A 86 3.02 -1.44 16.23
C ARG A 86 3.57 -0.89 14.91
N GLY A 87 3.08 -1.39 13.77
CA GLY A 87 3.43 -0.83 12.45
C GLY A 87 3.07 0.66 12.33
N ARG A 88 1.88 1.05 12.80
CA ARG A 88 1.46 2.47 12.87
C ARG A 88 2.39 3.31 13.73
N CYS A 89 2.81 2.80 14.90
CA CYS A 89 3.76 3.49 15.77
C CYS A 89 5.12 3.68 15.08
N TYR A 90 5.61 2.69 14.33
CA TYR A 90 6.87 2.84 13.59
C TYR A 90 6.78 3.89 12.48
N LEU A 91 5.65 3.93 11.77
CA LEU A 91 5.42 4.98 10.79
C LEU A 91 5.36 6.37 11.44
N ALA A 92 4.68 6.49 12.60
CA ALA A 92 4.60 7.73 13.36
C ALA A 92 5.97 8.20 13.85
N ASP A 93 6.82 7.29 14.35
CA ASP A 93 8.19 7.60 14.76
C ASP A 93 9.03 8.08 13.56
N LEU A 94 8.97 7.37 12.42
CA LEU A 94 9.63 7.77 11.18
C LEU A 94 9.21 9.18 10.74
N ALA A 95 7.90 9.43 10.69
CA ALA A 95 7.33 10.72 10.32
C ALA A 95 7.77 11.84 11.28
N SER A 96 7.73 11.59 12.59
CA SER A 96 8.15 12.56 13.61
C SER A 96 9.61 12.95 13.45
N ARG A 97 10.51 11.97 13.23
CA ARG A 97 11.95 12.21 13.00
C ARG A 97 12.23 13.02 11.75
N GLN A 98 11.37 12.93 10.73
CA GLN A 98 11.50 13.69 9.49
C GLN A 98 10.73 15.03 9.52
N GLY A 99 10.07 15.36 10.63
CA GLY A 99 9.28 16.59 10.76
C GLY A 99 7.97 16.58 9.95
N THR A 100 7.49 15.39 9.56
CA THR A 100 6.20 15.21 8.89
C THR A 100 5.08 15.42 9.92
N PRO A 101 4.09 16.28 9.66
CA PRO A 101 2.97 16.48 10.58
C PRO A 101 2.06 15.25 10.63
N ILE A 102 1.71 14.84 11.86
CA ILE A 102 0.87 13.69 12.16
C ILE A 102 -0.34 14.17 12.96
N PHE A 103 -1.51 13.63 12.62
CA PHE A 103 -2.78 13.88 13.29
C PHE A 103 -3.52 12.55 13.53
N ASP A 104 -4.52 12.55 14.39
CA ASP A 104 -5.47 11.44 14.59
C ASP A 104 -6.86 11.74 13.99
N ASN A 105 -7.12 13.01 13.69
CA ASN A 105 -8.35 13.49 13.07
C ASN A 105 -8.13 13.93 11.62
N VAL A 106 -8.93 13.40 10.71
CA VAL A 106 -8.85 13.70 9.27
C VAL A 106 -9.13 15.17 8.96
N VAL A 107 -10.09 15.78 9.67
CA VAL A 107 -10.47 17.19 9.47
C VAL A 107 -9.32 18.11 9.89
N GLU A 108 -8.63 17.81 10.98
CA GLU A 108 -7.47 18.57 11.43
C GLU A 108 -6.28 18.40 10.49
N ALA A 109 -6.04 17.19 10.00
CA ALA A 109 -5.02 16.92 9.00
C ALA A 109 -5.27 17.72 7.71
N ALA A 110 -6.50 17.73 7.22
CA ALA A 110 -6.90 18.49 6.04
C ALA A 110 -6.74 20.01 6.24
N LYS A 111 -7.17 20.54 7.41
CA LYS A 111 -6.97 21.96 7.76
C LYS A 111 -5.49 22.33 7.79
N SER A 112 -4.66 21.51 8.42
CA SER A 112 -3.21 21.73 8.49
C SER A 112 -2.57 21.73 7.10
N LEU A 113 -2.99 20.79 6.25
CA LEU A 113 -2.55 20.72 4.86
C LEU A 113 -2.89 21.99 4.08
N ILE A 114 -4.14 22.44 4.14
CA ILE A 114 -4.58 23.67 3.45
C ILE A 114 -3.77 24.87 3.93
N ALA A 115 -3.56 25.00 5.25
CA ALA A 115 -2.75 26.08 5.82
C ALA A 115 -1.30 26.05 5.33
N ARG A 116 -0.72 24.85 5.15
CA ARG A 116 0.63 24.68 4.59
C ARG A 116 0.70 25.08 3.11
N ILE A 117 -0.27 24.64 2.31
CA ILE A 117 -0.35 25.04 0.89
C ILE A 117 -0.47 26.56 0.75
N GLN A 118 -1.30 27.21 1.57
CA GLN A 118 -1.47 28.66 1.55
C GLN A 118 -0.19 29.40 1.94
N ARG A 119 0.52 28.92 2.98
CA ARG A 119 1.81 29.48 3.40
C ARG A 119 2.84 29.43 2.27
N ASP A 120 2.95 28.29 1.59
CA ASP A 120 3.93 28.07 0.54
C ASP A 120 3.64 28.88 -0.73
N ARG A 121 2.37 29.21 -0.99
CA ARG A 121 1.95 30.07 -2.11
C ARG A 121 2.16 31.56 -1.85
N SER A 122 2.48 31.97 -0.62
CA SER A 122 2.73 33.38 -0.32
C SER A 122 3.97 33.90 -1.07
N PRO A 123 3.93 35.12 -1.65
CA PRO A 123 5.04 35.66 -2.47
C PRO A 123 6.39 35.68 -1.74
N SER A 124 6.36 35.85 -0.42
CA SER A 124 7.55 35.90 0.45
C SER A 124 8.32 34.58 0.53
N SER A 125 7.71 33.46 0.15
CA SER A 125 8.30 32.11 0.25
C SER A 125 8.82 31.56 -1.09
N MET A 126 8.56 32.26 -2.20
CA MET A 126 8.83 31.77 -3.57
C MET A 126 10.31 31.71 -3.96
N CYS A 127 11.22 32.31 -3.17
CA CYS A 127 12.67 32.28 -3.42
C CYS A 127 13.31 30.89 -3.15
N LYS A 128 12.57 29.88 -2.66
CA LYS A 128 13.14 28.59 -2.22
C LYS A 128 12.74 27.35 -3.05
N LEU A 129 11.86 27.46 -4.05
CA LEU A 129 11.45 26.32 -4.89
C LEU A 129 12.27 26.25 -6.19
N SER A 130 13.52 25.79 -6.11
CA SER A 130 14.33 25.52 -7.32
C SER A 130 15.09 24.18 -7.28
N LYS A 131 15.04 23.42 -6.18
CA LYS A 131 15.94 22.24 -6.02
C LYS A 131 15.29 20.86 -6.15
N HIS A 132 13.99 20.75 -6.42
CA HIS A 132 13.27 19.47 -6.31
C HIS A 132 13.04 18.71 -7.63
N GLU A 133 13.44 19.28 -8.77
CA GLU A 133 13.30 18.61 -10.08
C GLU A 133 14.38 17.53 -10.33
N THR A 134 15.51 17.58 -9.62
CA THR A 134 16.67 16.71 -9.91
C THR A 134 16.43 15.23 -9.57
N PHE A 135 15.59 14.92 -8.58
CA PHE A 135 15.46 13.54 -8.07
C PHE A 135 14.57 12.66 -8.95
N GLN A 136 13.48 13.21 -9.51
CA GLN A 136 12.60 12.46 -10.43
C GLN A 136 13.28 12.22 -11.78
N GLN A 137 14.06 13.19 -12.28
CA GLN A 137 14.90 13.00 -13.46
C GLN A 137 15.96 11.92 -13.23
N GLN A 138 16.58 11.89 -12.05
CA GLN A 138 17.59 10.87 -11.72
C GLN A 138 16.98 9.45 -11.59
N TYR A 139 15.72 9.33 -11.13
CA TYR A 139 15.02 8.06 -11.08
C TYR A 139 14.63 7.55 -12.47
N SER A 140 14.06 8.42 -13.34
CA SER A 140 13.78 8.07 -14.73
C SER A 140 15.06 7.73 -15.51
N HIS A 141 16.17 8.44 -15.26
CA HIS A 141 17.47 8.14 -15.85
C HIS A 141 17.99 6.75 -15.43
N ARG A 142 17.87 6.41 -14.14
CA ARG A 142 18.32 5.11 -13.62
C ARG A 142 17.46 3.94 -14.11
N GLN A 143 16.16 4.13 -14.32
CA GLN A 143 15.30 3.09 -14.87
C GLN A 143 15.56 2.88 -16.37
N HIS A 144 15.81 3.95 -17.13
CA HIS A 144 16.20 3.84 -18.53
C HIS A 144 17.57 3.17 -18.70
N GLU A 145 18.56 3.49 -17.86
CA GLU A 145 19.88 2.80 -17.85
C GLU A 145 19.77 1.30 -17.52
N ARG A 146 18.81 0.89 -16.70
CA ARG A 146 18.56 -0.53 -16.39
C ARG A 146 17.93 -1.28 -17.56
N GLU A 147 17.18 -0.61 -18.41
CA GLU A 147 16.52 -1.19 -19.59
C GLU A 147 17.46 -1.26 -20.82
N LEU A 148 18.48 -0.40 -20.87
CA LEU A 148 19.48 -0.33 -21.95
C LEU A 148 20.71 -1.25 -21.77
N THR A 149 20.82 -1.96 -20.64
CA THR A 149 21.91 -2.94 -20.45
C THR A 149 21.40 -4.36 -20.70
N PRO A 150 21.76 -5.03 -21.80
CA PRO A 150 21.44 -6.44 -21.96
C PRO A 150 22.15 -7.24 -20.86
N PRO A 151 21.55 -8.32 -20.34
CA PRO A 151 22.23 -9.20 -19.42
C PRO A 151 23.53 -9.66 -20.09
N LYS A 152 24.67 -9.42 -19.42
CA LYS A 152 25.96 -9.96 -19.88
C LYS A 152 25.77 -11.47 -20.01
N SER A 153 25.89 -11.97 -21.23
CA SER A 153 26.06 -13.39 -21.53
C SER A 153 27.30 -13.85 -20.78
N GLY A 154 27.09 -14.39 -19.58
CA GLY A 154 28.14 -15.04 -18.82
C GLY A 154 28.60 -16.26 -19.60
N THR A 155 29.86 -16.25 -20.01
CA THR A 155 30.56 -17.42 -20.51
C THR A 155 30.46 -18.51 -19.44
N ILE A 156 29.65 -19.52 -19.71
CA ILE A 156 29.70 -20.79 -18.98
C ILE A 156 30.93 -21.50 -19.53
N SER A 157 32.06 -21.39 -18.83
CA SER A 157 33.10 -22.41 -18.90
C SER A 157 32.82 -23.40 -17.77
N GLU A 158 32.63 -24.64 -18.17
CA GLU A 158 32.31 -25.80 -17.36
C GLU A 158 33.39 -26.05 -16.29
N GLU A 159 32.98 -26.12 -15.03
CA GLU A 159 33.45 -27.17 -14.12
C GLU A 159 32.33 -27.48 -13.13
N LYS A 160 31.29 -28.13 -13.67
CA LYS A 160 30.29 -28.83 -12.87
C LYS A 160 30.90 -30.12 -12.32
N GLN A 161 30.30 -30.56 -11.22
CA GLN A 161 30.17 -31.97 -10.84
C GLN A 161 31.24 -32.57 -9.92
N SER A 162 31.40 -32.03 -8.70
CA SER A 162 31.77 -32.86 -7.53
C SER A 162 31.61 -32.09 -6.21
N LYS A 163 30.41 -32.05 -5.65
CA LYS A 163 30.09 -31.95 -4.20
C LYS A 163 28.65 -31.47 -4.00
N ALA A 164 27.69 -32.33 -4.31
CA ALA A 164 26.33 -32.22 -3.77
C ALA A 164 25.61 -33.58 -3.66
N ASP A 165 26.26 -34.68 -4.07
CA ASP A 165 25.79 -36.04 -3.83
C ASP A 165 26.69 -36.70 -2.77
N GLN A 166 26.32 -36.55 -1.49
CA GLN A 166 26.61 -37.46 -0.37
C GLN A 166 26.07 -36.87 0.93
N LEU A 167 24.75 -37.00 1.16
CA LEU A 167 24.21 -37.73 2.31
C LEU A 167 22.70 -37.89 2.12
N THR A 168 22.33 -39.07 1.64
CA THR A 168 20.99 -39.60 1.56
C THR A 168 20.47 -40.01 2.94
N GLU A 169 19.19 -39.71 3.16
CA GLU A 169 18.20 -40.56 3.83
C GLU A 169 18.29 -40.78 5.36
N SER A 170 17.37 -40.12 6.07
CA SER A 170 16.69 -40.69 7.23
C SER A 170 15.19 -40.42 7.11
N LYS A 171 14.52 -41.47 6.65
CA LYS A 171 13.12 -41.76 6.42
C LYS A 171 12.18 -41.36 7.59
N VAL A 172 11.13 -40.58 7.31
CA VAL A 172 9.82 -40.69 7.99
C VAL A 172 8.70 -40.49 6.96
N SER A 173 7.80 -41.46 6.95
CA SER A 173 6.71 -41.73 6.01
C SER A 173 5.60 -40.67 6.06
N LEU A 174 5.18 -40.14 4.91
CA LEU A 174 3.84 -39.57 4.73
C LEU A 174 3.04 -40.56 3.89
N GLY A 175 1.95 -41.07 4.47
CA GLY A 175 0.97 -41.90 3.78
C GLY A 175 0.15 -41.08 2.79
N ASP A 176 -0.26 -41.76 1.73
CA ASP A 176 -1.06 -41.25 0.62
C ASP A 176 -2.41 -40.72 1.10
N VAL A 177 -2.76 -39.51 0.69
CA VAL A 177 -4.16 -39.05 0.65
C VAL A 177 -4.44 -38.54 -0.76
N GLU A 178 -5.22 -39.35 -1.44
CA GLU A 178 -5.74 -39.22 -2.80
C GLU A 178 -6.71 -38.03 -2.87
N ILE A 179 -6.42 -37.05 -3.73
CA ILE A 179 -7.34 -35.92 -4.01
C ILE A 179 -8.23 -36.32 -5.18
N THR A 180 -9.41 -36.85 -4.86
CA THR A 180 -10.49 -37.04 -5.82
C THR A 180 -11.21 -35.72 -6.07
N HIS A 181 -11.24 -35.30 -7.33
CA HIS A 181 -12.03 -34.19 -7.84
C HIS A 181 -13.48 -34.65 -8.02
N GLU A 182 -14.43 -34.05 -7.30
CA GLU A 182 -15.87 -34.26 -7.50
C GLU A 182 -16.54 -32.90 -7.82
N PRO A 183 -17.30 -32.79 -8.93
CA PRO A 183 -18.05 -31.59 -9.28
C PRO A 183 -19.50 -31.71 -8.78
N SER A 184 -19.96 -30.76 -7.98
CA SER A 184 -21.38 -30.54 -7.69
C SER A 184 -21.69 -29.08 -8.04
N GLY A 185 -22.70 -28.73 -8.83
CA GLY A 185 -23.94 -29.42 -9.13
C GLY A 185 -25.04 -28.36 -9.10
N THR A 186 -25.57 -28.05 -10.27
CA THR A 186 -26.69 -27.13 -10.50
C THR A 186 -27.94 -27.60 -9.76
N SER A 187 -28.68 -26.69 -9.11
CA SER A 187 -30.11 -26.94 -8.81
C SER A 187 -30.91 -25.64 -8.85
N GLN A 188 -31.64 -25.44 -9.95
CA GLN A 188 -32.91 -24.74 -9.97
C GLN A 188 -34.03 -25.73 -9.62
N VAL A 189 -35.13 -25.20 -9.06
CA VAL A 189 -36.55 -25.38 -9.49
C VAL A 189 -37.53 -25.55 -8.32
N ALA A 190 -38.59 -24.73 -8.38
CA ALA A 190 -39.93 -24.80 -7.77
C ALA A 190 -40.05 -24.63 -6.24
N GLY A 191 -40.91 -23.76 -5.68
CA GLY A 191 -42.17 -23.19 -6.18
C GLY A 191 -43.36 -23.98 -5.63
N HIS A 192 -43.99 -23.52 -4.55
CA HIS A 192 -45.43 -23.67 -4.36
C HIS A 192 -46.03 -22.64 -3.38
N THR A 193 -47.13 -22.07 -3.85
CA THR A 193 -48.02 -21.04 -3.27
C THR A 193 -48.97 -21.59 -2.20
N LEU A 194 -49.43 -20.73 -1.28
CA LEU A 194 -50.83 -20.52 -0.79
C LEU A 194 -50.81 -19.47 0.36
N LEU A 195 -51.42 -18.28 0.19
CA LEU A 195 -52.74 -17.84 0.73
C LEU A 195 -52.86 -17.99 2.27
N SER A 196 -53.41 -17.09 3.09
CA SER A 196 -54.20 -15.86 2.94
C SER A 196 -54.52 -15.33 4.37
N ASP A 197 -54.83 -14.03 4.45
CA ASP A 197 -55.76 -13.36 5.39
C ASP A 197 -55.47 -13.10 6.89
N ALA A 198 -55.65 -11.80 7.20
CA ALA A 198 -56.43 -11.19 8.28
C ALA A 198 -56.05 -11.42 9.76
N THR A 199 -55.63 -10.35 10.44
CA THR A 199 -56.49 -9.46 11.26
C THR A 199 -55.68 -8.24 11.70
#